data_AF-A0A1S1NLB9-F1
#
_entry.id   AF-A0A1S1NLB9-F1
#
_cell.length_a   1.000
_cell.length_b   1.000
_cell.length_c   1.000
_cell.angle_alpha   90.00
_cell.angle_beta   90.00
_cell.angle_gamma   90.00
#
_symmetry.space_group_name_H-M   'P 1'
#
loop_
_entity.id
_entity.type
_entity.pdbx_description
1 polymer ?
#
loop_
_entity_poly.entity_id
_entity_poly.type
_entity_poly.pdbx_seq_one_letter_code
_entity_poly.pdbx_strand_id
1 'polypeptide(L)'
;MKDETRNRDRLIADFVRLRPVAQAHIFVGRMQGTRRTEREVRSQCLDALACCAADAGATRILVESCSQDKQDKAALTGALARVDALDRVRVAIDAPTSHELLWAADLIAWAYGTGGALRNLVAPLVTVHTVV
;
A
#
# COMPACT_ATOMS: atom_id res chain seq x y z
N MET A 1 -0.07 -26.06 8.64
CA MET A 1 -0.48 -25.06 9.66
C MET A 1 0.65 -24.53 10.55
N LYS A 2 1.27 -25.29 11.47
CA LYS A 2 2.39 -24.74 12.30
C LYS A 2 3.66 -24.39 11.51
N ASP A 3 3.95 -25.15 10.44
CA ASP A 3 5.16 -24.94 9.63
C ASP A 3 5.03 -23.78 8.62
N GLU A 4 3.82 -23.51 8.12
CA GLU A 4 3.55 -22.35 7.26
C GLU A 4 3.68 -21.03 8.02
N THR A 5 3.23 -20.99 9.28
CA THR A 5 3.38 -19.81 10.14
C THR A 5 4.85 -19.53 10.47
N ARG A 6 5.64 -20.57 10.80
CA ARG A 6 7.09 -20.43 11.05
C ARG A 6 7.86 -19.93 9.83
N ASN A 7 7.45 -20.32 8.63
CA ASN A 7 8.08 -19.84 7.39
C ASN A 7 7.80 -18.34 7.18
N ARG A 8 6.56 -17.88 7.44
CA ARG A 8 6.19 -16.46 7.31
C ARG A 8 6.91 -15.56 8.30
N ASP A 9 7.00 -15.94 9.57
CA ASP A 9 7.70 -15.13 10.58
C ASP A 9 9.18 -14.94 10.20
N ARG A 10 9.82 -16.00 9.70
CA ARG A 10 11.20 -15.94 9.20
C ARG A 10 11.33 -15.03 7.98
N LEU A 11 10.42 -15.15 7.01
CA LEU A 11 10.41 -14.30 5.82
C LEU A 11 10.27 -12.81 6.17
N ILE A 12 9.42 -12.46 7.15
CA ILE A 12 9.26 -11.07 7.59
C ILE A 12 10.52 -10.58 8.30
N ALA A 13 11.11 -11.39 9.19
CA ALA A 13 12.35 -11.04 9.86
C ALA A 13 13.51 -10.85 8.86
N ASP A 14 13.60 -11.72 7.86
CA ASP A 14 14.58 -11.61 6.77
C ASP A 14 14.34 -10.36 5.92
N PHE A 15 13.08 -10.07 5.56
CA PHE A 15 12.69 -8.88 4.83
C PHE A 15 13.08 -7.60 5.59
N VAL A 16 12.73 -7.50 6.87
CA VAL A 16 13.04 -6.33 7.69
C VAL A 16 14.56 -6.16 7.86
N ARG A 17 15.29 -7.26 8.05
CA ARG A 17 16.76 -7.23 8.18
C ARG A 17 17.44 -6.79 6.87
N LEU A 18 17.00 -7.33 5.73
CA LEU A 18 17.60 -7.04 4.43
C LEU A 18 17.23 -5.65 3.91
N ARG A 19 16.21 -4.99 4.48
CA ARG A 19 15.79 -3.63 4.14
C ARG A 19 15.61 -3.42 2.62
N PRO A 20 14.90 -4.29 1.89
CA PRO A 20 14.72 -4.15 0.45
C PRO A 20 13.83 -2.95 0.09
N VAL A 21 13.07 -2.42 1.06
CA VAL A 21 12.29 -1.19 0.95
C VAL A 21 12.88 -0.13 1.88
N ALA A 22 13.05 1.08 1.34
CA ALA A 22 13.56 2.21 2.12
C ALA A 22 12.50 2.74 3.11
N GLN A 23 11.24 2.79 2.67
CA GLN A 23 10.10 3.34 3.40
C GLN A 23 8.84 2.55 3.06
N ALA A 24 7.91 2.43 4.01
CA ALA A 24 6.59 1.88 3.79
C ALA A 24 5.52 2.83 4.33
N HIS A 25 4.44 3.02 3.57
CA HIS A 25 3.36 3.93 3.91
C HIS A 25 2.04 3.17 3.94
N ILE A 26 1.30 3.27 5.05
CA ILE A 26 -0.03 2.66 5.19
C ILE A 26 -1.07 3.76 5.28
N PHE A 27 -2.04 3.75 4.37
CA PHE A 27 -3.15 4.70 4.34
C PHE A 27 -4.41 4.04 4.91
N VAL A 28 -4.93 4.56 6.02
CA VAL A 28 -6.06 4.01 6.76
C VAL A 28 -7.22 4.97 6.70
N GLY A 29 -8.34 4.54 6.13
CA GLY A 29 -9.59 5.27 6.21
C GLY A 29 -10.58 4.62 7.16
N ARG A 30 -11.41 5.44 7.81
CA ARG A 30 -12.39 4.98 8.80
C ARG A 30 -13.74 4.69 8.14
N MET A 31 -14.24 3.47 8.32
CA MET A 31 -15.59 3.09 7.91
C MET A 31 -16.57 3.06 9.08
N GLN A 32 -16.14 2.57 10.24
CA GLN A 32 -17.00 2.41 11.42
C GLN A 32 -17.56 3.75 11.89
N GLY A 33 -18.89 3.80 12.08
CA GLY A 33 -19.59 5.01 12.51
C GLY A 33 -19.82 6.04 11.39
N THR A 34 -19.54 5.68 10.13
CA THR A 34 -19.78 6.55 8.97
C THR A 34 -20.80 5.93 8.02
N ARG A 35 -21.36 6.72 7.09
CA ARG A 35 -22.19 6.24 5.99
C ARG A 35 -21.38 5.89 4.73
N ARG A 36 -20.05 5.93 4.84
CA ARG A 36 -19.14 5.79 3.71
C ARG A 36 -19.00 4.33 3.32
N THR A 37 -19.02 4.08 2.03
CA THR A 37 -18.79 2.77 1.43
C THR A 37 -17.30 2.43 1.42
N GLU A 38 -16.99 1.14 1.32
CA GLU A 38 -15.60 0.67 1.15
C GLU A 38 -14.94 1.31 -0.07
N ARG A 39 -15.68 1.46 -1.17
CA ARG A 39 -15.18 2.07 -2.41
C ARG A 39 -14.79 3.54 -2.21
N GLU A 40 -15.58 4.31 -1.48
CA GLU A 40 -15.26 5.70 -1.18
C GLU A 40 -14.02 5.81 -0.31
N VAL A 41 -13.90 4.95 0.71
CA VAL A 41 -12.72 4.90 1.59
C VAL A 41 -11.48 4.48 0.82
N ARG A 42 -11.57 3.45 -0.01
CA ARG A 42 -10.47 3.00 -0.89
C ARG A 42 -10.04 4.10 -1.85
N SER A 43 -10.99 4.80 -2.47
CA SER A 43 -10.69 5.91 -3.38
C SER A 43 -9.89 7.00 -2.67
N GLN A 44 -10.24 7.36 -1.43
CA GLN A 44 -9.49 8.33 -0.65
C GLN A 44 -8.11 7.84 -0.22
N CYS A 45 -7.96 6.57 0.14
CA CYS A 45 -6.63 6.02 0.44
C CYS A 45 -5.73 6.08 -0.81
N LEU A 46 -6.26 5.73 -1.98
CA LEU A 46 -5.53 5.83 -3.25
C LEU A 46 -5.20 7.28 -3.60
N ASP A 47 -6.11 8.21 -3.29
CA ASP A 47 -5.90 9.65 -3.45
C ASP A 47 -4.68 10.14 -2.66
N ALA A 48 -4.67 9.85 -1.36
CA ALA A 48 -3.58 10.21 -0.46
C ALA A 48 -2.26 9.53 -0.86
N LEU A 49 -2.33 8.28 -1.32
CA LEU A 49 -1.18 7.54 -1.85
C LEU A 49 -0.59 8.24 -3.08
N ALA A 50 -1.41 8.65 -4.03
CA ALA A 50 -0.95 9.33 -5.24
C ALA A 50 -0.26 10.66 -4.91
N CYS A 51 -0.83 11.46 -4.02
CA CYS A 51 -0.21 12.70 -3.55
C CYS A 51 1.13 12.42 -2.85
N CYS A 52 1.15 11.46 -1.92
CA CYS A 52 2.38 11.09 -1.22
C CYS A 52 3.47 10.56 -2.17
N ALA A 53 3.09 9.80 -3.20
CA ALA A 53 4.03 9.30 -4.21
C ALA A 53 4.59 10.44 -5.07
N ALA A 54 3.75 11.40 -5.46
CA ALA A 54 4.19 12.58 -6.20
C ALA A 54 5.15 13.47 -5.39
N ASP A 55 4.86 13.67 -4.10
CA ASP A 55 5.71 14.44 -3.18
C ASP A 55 7.05 13.74 -2.91
N ALA A 56 7.04 12.40 -2.84
CA ALA A 56 8.25 11.59 -2.73
C ALA A 56 9.08 11.52 -4.03
N GLY A 57 8.61 12.12 -5.12
CA GLY A 57 9.29 12.09 -6.43
C GLY A 57 9.25 10.72 -7.11
N ALA A 58 8.26 9.87 -6.79
CA ALA A 58 8.09 8.59 -7.44
C ALA A 58 7.75 8.77 -8.93
N THR A 59 8.28 7.90 -9.79
CA THR A 59 8.02 7.93 -11.24
C THR A 59 6.95 6.93 -11.67
N ARG A 60 6.59 5.99 -10.78
CA ARG A 60 5.62 4.93 -11.05
C ARG A 60 4.86 4.54 -9.79
N ILE A 61 3.55 4.34 -9.95
CA ILE A 61 2.68 3.66 -8.99
C ILE A 61 2.26 2.34 -9.63
N LEU A 62 2.54 1.23 -8.94
CA LEU A 62 2.10 -0.10 -9.34
C LEU A 62 1.01 -0.56 -8.38
N VAL A 63 -0.10 -1.02 -8.93
CA VAL A 63 -1.25 -1.52 -8.17
C VAL A 63 -1.51 -2.96 -8.58
N GLU A 64 -1.77 -3.80 -7.59
CA GLU A 64 -2.21 -5.17 -7.81
C GLU A 64 -3.61 -5.20 -8.45
N SER A 65 -3.75 -5.97 -9.52
CA SER A 65 -5.00 -6.16 -10.25
C SER A 65 -6.06 -6.84 -9.40
N CYS A 66 -7.28 -6.31 -9.45
CA CYS A 66 -8.47 -6.83 -8.80
C CYS A 66 -9.73 -6.49 -9.62
N SER A 67 -10.91 -6.79 -9.08
CA SER A 67 -12.19 -6.46 -9.72
C SER A 67 -12.47 -4.94 -9.85
N GLN A 68 -11.64 -4.09 -9.23
CA GLN A 68 -11.81 -2.63 -9.17
C GLN A 68 -10.75 -1.84 -9.95
N ASP A 69 -9.99 -2.48 -10.85
CA ASP A 69 -8.86 -1.88 -11.57
C ASP A 69 -9.17 -0.53 -12.24
N LYS A 70 -10.34 -0.44 -12.89
CA LYS A 70 -10.74 0.79 -13.58
C LYS A 70 -10.95 1.92 -12.59
N GLN A 71 -11.61 1.65 -11.47
CA GLN A 71 -11.89 2.65 -10.45
C GLN A 71 -10.61 3.04 -9.69
N ASP A 72 -9.74 2.09 -9.41
CA ASP A 72 -8.45 2.33 -8.74
C ASP A 72 -7.53 3.18 -9.59
N LYS A 73 -7.39 2.83 -10.88
CA LYS A 73 -6.62 3.63 -11.83
C LYS A 73 -7.20 5.04 -11.94
N ALA A 74 -8.52 5.18 -12.06
CA ALA A 74 -9.18 6.49 -12.15
C ALA A 74 -8.94 7.36 -10.90
N ALA A 75 -9.01 6.79 -9.70
CA ALA A 75 -8.73 7.50 -8.45
C ALA A 75 -7.29 8.02 -8.42
N LEU A 76 -6.31 7.17 -8.73
CA LEU A 76 -4.90 7.55 -8.77
C LEU A 76 -4.61 8.62 -9.83
N THR A 77 -5.06 8.42 -11.07
CA THR A 77 -4.84 9.40 -12.14
C THR A 77 -5.56 10.72 -11.86
N GLY A 78 -6.75 10.67 -11.25
CA GLY A 78 -7.49 11.87 -10.86
C GLY A 78 -6.76 12.66 -9.76
N ALA A 79 -6.15 11.96 -8.80
CA ALA A 79 -5.33 12.60 -7.77
C ALA A 79 -4.05 13.22 -8.33
N LEU A 80 -3.31 12.48 -9.17
CA LEU A 80 -2.13 12.99 -9.85
C LEU A 80 -2.43 14.20 -10.73
N ALA A 81 -3.60 14.25 -11.39
CA ALA A 81 -4.03 15.39 -12.19
C ALA A 81 -4.18 16.66 -11.34
N ARG A 82 -4.74 16.54 -10.13
CA ARG A 82 -4.96 17.70 -9.24
C ARG A 82 -3.68 18.29 -8.67
N VAL A 83 -2.60 17.51 -8.62
CA VAL A 83 -1.26 17.94 -8.16
C VAL A 83 -0.26 18.10 -9.31
N ASP A 84 -0.77 18.21 -10.54
CA ASP A 84 0.01 18.39 -11.77
C ASP A 84 1.19 17.41 -11.89
N ALA A 85 0.88 16.12 -11.76
CA ALA A 85 1.87 15.04 -11.68
C ALA A 85 1.66 13.91 -12.70
N LEU A 86 0.71 14.05 -13.63
CA LEU A 86 0.38 13.01 -14.61
C LEU A 86 1.49 12.74 -15.63
N ASP A 87 2.31 13.74 -15.91
CA ASP A 87 3.44 13.65 -16.83
C ASP A 87 4.66 12.94 -16.21
N ARG A 88 4.82 13.07 -14.88
CA ARG A 88 5.95 12.51 -14.11
C ARG A 88 5.68 11.16 -13.44
N VAL A 89 4.43 10.87 -13.04
CA VAL A 89 4.07 9.63 -12.33
C VAL A 89 3.17 8.73 -13.17
N ARG A 90 3.67 7.55 -13.54
CA ARG A 90 2.91 6.56 -14.31
C ARG A 90 2.13 5.61 -13.41
N VAL A 91 0.83 5.45 -13.64
CA VAL A 91 0.00 4.44 -12.97
C VAL A 91 -0.07 3.18 -13.81
N ALA A 92 0.35 2.05 -13.25
CA ALA A 92 0.26 0.73 -13.84
C ALA A 92 -0.52 -0.22 -12.93
N ILE A 93 -1.38 -1.04 -13.54
CA ILE A 93 -2.06 -2.16 -12.88
C ILE A 93 -1.39 -3.43 -13.38
N ASP A 94 -1.06 -4.36 -12.48
CA ASP A 94 -0.36 -5.59 -12.84
C ASP A 94 -0.79 -6.77 -11.95
N ALA A 95 -0.51 -7.99 -12.40
CA ALA A 95 -0.87 -9.20 -11.66
C ALA A 95 -0.07 -9.28 -10.33
N PRO A 96 -0.62 -9.95 -9.30
CA PRO A 96 -0.04 -9.99 -7.95
C PRO A 96 1.41 -10.46 -7.89
N THR A 97 1.80 -11.40 -8.76
CA THR A 97 3.13 -12.00 -8.81
C THR A 97 4.07 -11.33 -9.81
N SER A 98 3.64 -10.26 -10.48
CA SER A 98 4.43 -9.64 -11.56
C SER A 98 5.61 -8.80 -11.07
N HIS A 99 5.59 -8.35 -9.81
CA HIS A 99 6.61 -7.45 -9.30
C HIS A 99 6.83 -7.60 -7.78
N GLU A 100 8.11 -7.64 -7.37
CA GLU A 100 8.51 -7.83 -5.97
C GLU A 100 7.93 -6.78 -5.02
N LEU A 101 7.77 -5.54 -5.49
CA LEU A 101 7.16 -4.45 -4.71
C LEU A 101 5.67 -4.66 -4.40
N LEU A 102 4.92 -5.42 -5.22
CA LEU A 102 3.53 -5.76 -4.91
C LEU A 102 3.47 -6.73 -3.73
N TRP A 103 4.30 -7.77 -3.77
CA TRP A 103 4.43 -8.72 -2.66
C TRP A 103 4.95 -8.05 -1.38
N ALA A 104 5.93 -7.14 -1.48
CA ALA A 104 6.46 -6.41 -0.34
C ALA A 104 5.39 -5.56 0.35
N ALA A 105 4.54 -4.89 -0.43
CA ALA A 105 3.44 -4.10 0.10
C ALA A 105 2.41 -4.97 0.84
N ASP A 106 2.03 -6.12 0.25
CA ASP A 106 1.10 -7.07 0.88
C ASP A 106 1.66 -7.65 2.19
N LEU A 107 2.95 -8.05 2.19
CA LEU A 107 3.63 -8.56 3.38
C LEU A 107 3.58 -7.57 4.54
N ILE A 108 3.91 -6.30 4.27
CA ILE A 108 3.94 -5.24 5.29
C ILE A 108 2.52 -4.93 5.79
N ALA A 109 1.55 -4.80 4.88
CA ALA A 109 0.16 -4.53 5.23
C ALA A 109 -0.42 -5.66 6.09
N TRP A 110 -0.15 -6.92 5.73
CA TRP A 110 -0.55 -8.09 6.49
C TRP A 110 0.09 -8.14 7.89
N ALA A 111 1.41 -7.93 7.98
CA ALA A 111 2.13 -7.94 9.26
C ALA A 111 1.61 -6.84 10.20
N TYR A 112 1.36 -5.64 9.64
CA TYR A 112 0.80 -4.52 10.39
C TYR A 112 -0.65 -4.79 10.84
N GLY A 113 -1.48 -5.33 9.95
CA GLY A 113 -2.88 -5.69 10.23
C GLY A 113 -3.04 -6.80 11.25
N THR A 114 -2.19 -7.83 11.19
CA THR A 114 -2.16 -8.95 12.15
C THR A 114 -1.85 -8.47 13.57
N GLY A 115 -1.01 -7.45 13.74
CA GLY A 115 -0.69 -6.88 15.05
C GLY A 115 0.40 -7.64 15.80
N GLY A 116 0.44 -7.44 17.13
CA GLY A 116 1.38 -8.13 18.02
C GLY A 116 2.85 -7.97 17.63
N ALA A 117 3.60 -9.07 17.74
CA ALA A 117 5.03 -9.10 17.43
C ALA A 117 5.34 -8.74 15.96
N LEU A 118 4.49 -9.12 15.02
CA LEU A 118 4.69 -8.85 13.59
C LEU A 118 4.55 -7.36 13.27
N ARG A 119 3.57 -6.68 13.86
CA ARG A 119 3.47 -5.22 13.76
C ARG A 119 4.71 -4.55 14.32
N ASN A 120 5.17 -4.96 15.50
CA ASN A 120 6.35 -4.37 16.13
C ASN A 120 7.61 -4.54 15.28
N LEU A 121 7.70 -5.64 14.53
CA LEU A 121 8.82 -5.94 13.64
C LEU A 121 8.87 -5.01 12.42
N VAL A 122 7.71 -4.70 11.82
CA VAL A 122 7.65 -3.81 10.63
C VAL A 122 7.48 -2.33 10.99
N ALA A 123 7.03 -2.01 12.20
CA ALA A 123 6.74 -0.64 12.64
C ALA A 123 7.88 0.37 12.39
N PRO A 124 9.18 0.04 12.55
CA PRO A 124 10.27 0.99 12.25
C PRO A 124 10.36 1.41 10.78
N LEU A 125 9.73 0.68 9.86
CA LEU A 125 9.70 0.99 8.42
C LEU A 125 8.42 1.71 8.00
N VAL A 126 7.39 1.69 8.84
CA VAL A 126 6.02 2.06 8.46
C VAL A 126 5.66 3.45 8.97
N THR A 127 5.23 4.32 8.06
CA THR A 127 4.51 5.56 8.36
C THR A 127 3.02 5.35 8.11
N VAL A 128 2.17 5.69 9.08
CA VAL A 128 0.72 5.51 8.97
C VAL A 128 0.05 6.86 8.75
N HIS A 129 -0.78 6.92 7.72
CA HIS A 129 -1.56 8.09 7.31
C HIS A 129 -3.03 7.79 7.54
N THR A 130 -3.71 8.58 8.37
CA THR A 130 -5.16 8.48 8.52
C THR A 130 -5.83 9.42 7.53
N VAL A 131 -6.67 8.87 6.63
CA VAL A 131 -7.47 9.67 5.70
C VAL A 131 -8.85 9.94 6.32
N VAL A 132 -9.28 11.21 6.29
CA VAL A 132 -10.54 11.70 6.87
C VAL A 132 -11.56 12.00 5.78
#